data_AF-A0A5J4PX78-F1
#
_entry.id   AF-A0A5J4PX78-F1
#
_cell.length_a   1.000
_cell.length_b   1.000
_cell.length_c   1.000
_cell.angle_alpha   90.00
_cell.angle_beta   90.00
_cell.angle_gamma   90.00
#
_symmetry.space_group_name_H-M   'P 1'
#
loop_
_entity.id
_entity.type
_entity.pdbx_description
1 polymer ?
#
loop_
_entity_poly.entity_id
_entity_poly.type
_entity_poly.pdbx_seq_one_letter_code
_entity_poly.pdbx_strand_id
1 'polypeptide(L)' 'MGLFSFTQEIAMDLGTANTIIISNGKIVVDEPSVVALDRRTDKM' A
#
# COMPACT_ATOMS: atom_id res chain seq x y z
N MET A 1 8.09 29.83 14.15
CA MET A 1 6.83 29.07 13.96
C MET A 1 7.16 27.94 13.01
N GLY A 2 7.31 26.72 13.54
CA GLY A 2 7.91 25.59 12.83
C GLY A 2 7.02 25.07 11.69
N LEU A 3 7.65 24.81 10.55
CA LEU A 3 7.03 24.30 9.33
C LEU A 3 6.69 22.82 9.52
N PHE A 4 5.43 22.52 9.85
CA PHE A 4 4.92 21.16 9.75
C PHE A 4 4.65 20.85 8.27
N SER A 5 5.48 19.98 7.68
CA SER A 5 5.20 19.41 6.37
C SER A 5 4.29 18.19 6.57
N PHE A 6 3.02 18.31 6.20
CA PHE A 6 2.05 17.20 6.24
C PHE A 6 2.08 16.32 4.99
N THR A 7 2.96 16.63 4.03
CA THR A 7 3.13 15.82 2.83
C THR A 7 3.98 14.61 3.12
N GLN A 8 3.37 13.43 2.98
CA GLN A 8 4.05 12.15 3.11
C GLN A 8 4.26 11.60 1.70
N GLU A 9 5.53 11.44 1.30
CA GLU A 9 5.86 10.86 0.00
C GLU A 9 5.82 9.33 0.08
N ILE A 10 5.11 8.75 -0.86
CA ILE A 10 4.99 7.30 -1.03
C ILE A 10 5.27 6.94 -2.48
N ALA A 11 5.98 5.83 -2.68
CA ALA A 11 6.08 5.16 -3.96
C ALA A 11 5.39 3.79 -3.85
N MET A 12 4.64 3.42 -4.87
CA MET A 12 3.91 2.15 -4.91
C MET A 12 4.25 1.39 -6.18
N ASP A 13 4.56 0.12 -6.04
CA ASP A 13 4.64 -0.85 -7.12
C ASP A 13 3.45 -1.81 -7.00
N LEU A 14 2.61 -1.84 -8.03
CA LEU A 14 1.37 -2.62 -8.07
C LEU A 14 1.53 -3.77 -9.07
N GLY A 15 2.39 -4.72 -8.71
CA GLY A 15 2.62 -5.93 -9.48
C GLY A 15 1.43 -6.89 -9.41
N THR A 16 1.33 -7.79 -10.37
CA THR A 16 0.29 -8.84 -10.38
C THR A 16 0.47 -9.88 -9.27
N ALA A 17 1.71 -10.09 -8.81
CA ALA A 17 2.03 -11.02 -7.74
C ALA A 17 2.16 -10.32 -6.38
N ASN A 18 2.81 -9.16 -6.33
CA ASN A 18 3.14 -8.45 -5.11
C ASN A 18 2.84 -6.96 -5.22
N THR A 19 2.44 -6.37 -4.09
CA THR A 19 2.31 -4.93 -3.89
C THR A 19 3.40 -4.49 -2.94
N ILE A 20 4.22 -3.53 -3.37
CA ILE A 20 5.29 -2.95 -2.57
C ILE A 20 4.98 -1.47 -2.34
N ILE A 21 5.06 -1.03 -1.09
CA ILE A 21 4.96 0.40 -0.74
C ILE A 21 6.27 0.83 -0.10
N ILE A 22 6.81 1.94 -0.60
CA ILE A 22 8.03 2.56 -0.10
C ILE A 22 7.67 3.92 0.50
N SER A 23 8.12 4.17 1.73
CA SER A 23 8.03 5.48 2.37
C SER A 23 9.37 5.83 3.00
N ASN A 24 9.83 7.07 2.81
CA ASN A 24 11.12 7.55 3.31
C ASN A 24 12.30 6.63 2.92
N GLY A 25 12.28 6.12 1.68
CA GLY A 25 13.32 5.25 1.13
C GLY A 25 13.35 3.83 1.72
N LYS A 26 12.32 3.42 2.46
CA LYS A 26 12.21 2.09 3.07
C LYS A 26 10.95 1.38 2.60
N ILE A 27 11.05 0.07 2.37
CA ILE A 27 9.89 -0.78 2.12
C ILE A 27 9.09 -0.87 3.42
N VAL A 28 7.83 -0.45 3.37
CA VAL A 28 6.90 -0.47 4.51
C VAL A 28 5.75 -1.47 4.30
N VAL A 29 5.52 -1.90 3.06
CA VAL A 29 4.61 -2.99 2.70
C VAL A 29 5.27 -3.83 1.62
N ASP A 30 5.23 -5.15 1.78
CA ASP A 30 5.61 -6.15 0.77
C ASP A 30 4.67 -7.35 0.98
N GLU A 31 3.56 -7.34 0.25
CA GLU A 31 2.46 -8.30 0.43
C GLU A 31 2.03 -8.87 -0.93
N PRO A 32 1.44 -10.06 -0.98
CA PRO A 32 0.83 -10.57 -2.20
C PRO A 32 -0.30 -9.66 -2.70
N SER A 33 -0.38 -9.45 -4.02
CA SER A 33 -1.42 -8.65 -4.68
C SER A 33 -2.73 -9.43 -4.82
N VAL A 34 -3.34 -9.77 -3.67
CA VAL A 34 -4.56 -10.58 -3.59
C VAL A 34 -5.56 -9.98 -2.63
N VAL A 35 -6.85 -10.22 -2.89
CA VAL A 35 -7.95 -9.92 -1.97
C VAL A 35 -8.87 -11.13 -1.88
N ALA A 36 -9.41 -11.40 -0.70
CA ALA A 36 -10.44 -12.42 -0.52
C ALA A 36 -11.81 -11.83 -0.84
N LEU A 37 -12.66 -12.61 -1.51
CA LEU A 37 -14.05 -12.24 -1.77
C LEU A 37 -14.96 -13.40 -1.33
N ASP A 38 -15.89 -13.12 -0.42
CA ASP A 38 -16.98 -14.05 -0.12
C ASP A 38 -18.03 -13.98 -1.24
N ARG A 39 -18.03 -15.00 -2.10
CA ARG A 39 -18.97 -15.15 -3.23
C ARG A 39 -20.44 -15.35 -2.81
N ARG A 40 -20.71 -15.63 -1.53
CA ARG A 40 -22.08 -15.82 -1.03
C ARG A 40 -22.71 -14.51 -0.57
N THR A 41 -21.88 -13.57 -0.12
CA THR A 41 -22.34 -12.28 0.42
C THR A 41 -21.80 -11.07 -0.34
N ASP A 42 -20.99 -11.29 -1.38
CA ASP A 42 -20.24 -10.28 -2.13
C ASP A 42 -19.44 -9.32 -1.23
N LYS A 43 -18.95 -9.83 -0.10
CA LYS A 43 -18.12 -9.06 0.82
C LYS A 43 -16.65 -9.28 0.44
N MET A 44 -15.92 -8.18 0.26
CA MET A 44 -14.44 -8.17 0.26
C MET A 44 -13.94 -8.01 1.70
#